data_AF-A0A813EDD3-F1
#
_entry.id   AF-A0A813EDD3-F1
#
_cell.length_a   1.000
_cell.length_b   1.000
_cell.length_c   1.000
_cell.angle_alpha   90.00
_cell.angle_beta   90.00
_cell.angle_gamma   90.00
#
_symmetry.space_group_name_H-M   'P 1'
#
loop_
_entity.id
_entity.type
_entity.pdbx_description
1 polymer ?
#
loop_
_entity_poly.entity_id
_entity_poly.type
_entity_poly.pdbx_seq_one_letter_code
_entity_poly.pdbx_strand_id
1 'polypeptide(L)'
;SMVELDKASEPSGNSVRLPAITAARGSSTGARRGGLTRAQLSISVTPQMEGVEISVELTEGELERRSSWFPAVLPAGTATSISLRSSGSIAGMLQVAGVPPIPFGVQVGGSKSSQGEGGVNFVSAEHRQRSVVAGAGQLELGSGMGASGEGTVVEVSISDGFSAVMTVGIRQAKKKELTRLAQQQALVSAMEKGKYASLLAQITRSKMRKVPAMLIEQANRMLKSIVPTDGSFLTHKELGKLMRWRRVSSPSDGTEDSVVTCCASESCPCNDGQGQDGEICTVMGGTVQEALSGVAPGDVSSDKWLFQALVRAALAAPEGCVWKSGGKFLLSNEERNQSPTAIVNVLERDNLETDAGKGIRALIAYTEREYGFRVTAIQLNFHPNQKSFHKQHRDIYGAGQKGGINCTCSFMKCTGTVCYSLGSSRQVLCETMADKKSRYEACSEGCTGRQVYKWMHSGSAMHFNDPWNNNHTHGIPQSDEPSGPRISVALLCA
;
A
#
# COMPACT_ATOMS: atom_id res chain seq x y z
N SER A 1 -2.54 52.86 -8.52
CA SER A 1 -1.12 52.55 -8.72
C SER A 1 -1.03 51.14 -9.27
N MET A 2 -0.32 50.98 -10.38
CA MET A 2 0.02 49.68 -10.96
C MET A 2 0.98 48.95 -10.02
N VAL A 3 0.74 47.66 -9.78
CA VAL A 3 1.74 46.76 -9.20
C VAL A 3 1.87 45.59 -10.17
N GLU A 4 3.07 45.49 -10.74
CA GLU A 4 3.51 44.53 -11.75
C GLU A 4 3.43 43.09 -11.25
N LEU A 5 2.84 42.24 -12.09
CA LEU A 5 3.08 40.81 -12.17
C LEU A 5 4.29 40.58 -13.08
N ASP A 6 5.30 39.90 -12.56
CA ASP A 6 6.03 38.78 -13.22
C ASP A 6 7.50 38.70 -12.80
N LYS A 7 7.85 37.56 -12.19
CA LYS A 7 9.08 36.81 -12.47
C LYS A 7 8.96 35.45 -11.79
N ALA A 8 8.50 34.47 -12.56
CA ALA A 8 8.58 33.06 -12.21
C ALA A 8 10.07 32.65 -12.19
N SER A 9 10.56 32.27 -11.01
CA SER A 9 11.87 31.65 -10.86
C SER A 9 11.82 30.21 -11.34
N GLU A 10 12.67 29.85 -12.30
CA GLU A 10 12.86 28.47 -12.73
C GLU A 10 13.23 27.55 -11.55
N PRO A 11 12.67 26.34 -11.45
CA PRO A 11 13.10 25.38 -10.44
C PRO A 11 14.48 24.84 -10.84
N SER A 12 15.50 25.18 -10.04
CA SER A 12 16.82 24.57 -10.11
C SER A 12 16.72 23.08 -9.78
N GLY A 13 16.75 22.25 -10.82
CA GLY A 13 16.83 20.81 -10.72
C GLY A 13 18.17 20.40 -10.10
N ASN A 14 18.19 20.17 -8.78
CA ASN A 14 19.30 19.48 -8.13
C ASN A 14 19.29 18.01 -8.54
N SER A 15 19.94 17.70 -9.67
CA SER A 15 20.27 16.31 -10.02
C SER A 15 21.23 15.77 -8.96
N VAL A 16 20.80 14.75 -8.23
CA VAL A 16 21.68 13.99 -7.33
C VAL A 16 22.71 13.27 -8.19
N ARG A 17 23.94 13.80 -8.22
CA ARG A 17 25.10 13.16 -8.84
C ARG A 17 25.38 11.86 -8.10
N LEU A 18 25.34 10.74 -8.82
CA LEU A 18 25.93 9.48 -8.37
C LEU A 18 27.43 9.67 -8.13
N PRO A 19 28.03 8.98 -7.15
CA PRO A 19 29.47 9.09 -6.89
C PRO A 19 30.25 8.72 -8.15
N ALA A 20 31.23 9.56 -8.49
CA ALA A 20 32.13 9.33 -9.60
C ALA A 20 32.82 7.98 -9.40
N ILE A 21 32.67 7.08 -10.36
CA ILE A 21 33.53 5.91 -10.49
C ILE A 21 34.94 6.46 -10.68
N THR A 22 35.79 6.27 -9.68
CA THR A 22 37.19 6.67 -9.69
C THR A 22 37.92 5.85 -10.75
N ALA A 23 37.89 6.31 -12.01
CA ALA A 23 38.79 5.83 -13.03
C ALA A 23 40.21 6.27 -12.63
N ALA A 24 41.05 5.30 -12.27
CA ALA A 24 42.47 5.53 -12.07
C ALA A 24 43.05 6.06 -13.40
N ARG A 25 43.31 7.37 -13.46
CA ARG A 25 43.92 8.03 -14.62
C ARG A 25 45.38 7.60 -14.75
N GLY A 26 45.61 6.50 -15.44
CA GLY A 26 46.90 6.17 -16.05
C GLY A 26 47.06 6.94 -17.36
N SER A 27 47.66 8.14 -17.29
CA SER A 27 48.09 8.89 -18.47
C SER A 27 49.19 8.11 -19.20
N SER A 28 48.84 7.44 -20.30
CA SER A 28 49.82 6.94 -21.28
C SER A 28 49.58 7.63 -22.63
N THR A 29 50.25 8.75 -22.84
CA THR A 29 50.52 9.29 -24.17
C THR A 29 51.57 8.40 -24.83
N GLY A 30 51.11 7.34 -25.49
CA GLY A 30 51.95 6.33 -26.16
C GLY A 30 51.54 6.13 -27.62
N ALA A 31 52.52 6.17 -28.50
CA ALA A 31 52.41 6.09 -29.95
C ALA A 31 51.49 4.96 -30.48
N ARG A 32 50.69 5.28 -31.51
CA ARG A 32 49.85 4.36 -32.29
C ARG A 32 50.70 3.31 -33.03
N ARG A 33 51.02 2.20 -32.36
CA ARG A 33 51.37 0.91 -32.98
C ARG A 33 50.30 -0.10 -32.60
N GLY A 34 49.87 -0.95 -33.55
CA GLY A 34 48.70 -1.83 -33.43
C GLY A 34 48.69 -2.67 -32.15
N GLY A 35 47.95 -2.23 -31.14
CA GLY A 35 47.74 -2.98 -29.91
C GLY A 35 46.79 -4.15 -30.17
N LEU A 36 47.11 -5.32 -29.61
CA LEU A 36 46.23 -6.48 -29.61
C LEU A 36 44.89 -6.10 -28.97
N THR A 37 43.80 -6.21 -29.72
CA THR A 37 42.43 -6.09 -29.21
C THR A 37 42.20 -7.20 -28.19
N ARG A 38 41.80 -6.84 -26.97
CA ARG A 38 41.55 -7.81 -25.89
C ARG A 38 40.08 -7.94 -25.52
N ALA A 39 39.25 -6.92 -25.78
CA ALA A 39 37.80 -7.03 -25.75
C ALA A 39 37.18 -6.57 -27.07
N GLN A 40 36.12 -7.26 -27.43
CA GLN A 40 35.22 -6.95 -28.52
C GLN A 40 33.78 -7.07 -28.03
N LEU A 41 32.95 -6.10 -28.38
CA LEU A 41 31.52 -6.10 -28.07
C LEU A 41 30.72 -5.81 -29.33
N SER A 42 29.86 -6.73 -29.74
CA SER A 42 28.83 -6.45 -30.75
C SER A 42 27.54 -6.08 -30.05
N ILE A 43 27.01 -4.88 -30.30
CA ILE A 43 25.71 -4.45 -29.78
C ILE A 43 24.69 -4.57 -30.92
N SER A 44 23.71 -5.46 -30.78
CA SER A 44 22.61 -5.65 -31.71
C SER A 44 21.31 -5.14 -31.10
N VAL A 45 20.64 -4.22 -31.79
CA VAL A 45 19.41 -3.56 -31.34
C VAL A 45 18.28 -3.90 -32.29
N THR A 46 17.16 -4.38 -31.74
CA THR A 46 15.94 -4.68 -32.50
C THR A 46 14.76 -3.90 -31.90
N PRO A 47 14.36 -2.77 -32.49
CA PRO A 47 13.16 -2.06 -32.07
C PRO A 47 11.90 -2.74 -32.62
N GLN A 48 10.83 -2.77 -31.84
CA GLN A 48 9.50 -3.26 -32.21
C GLN A 48 8.50 -2.11 -32.41
N MET A 49 8.99 -0.88 -32.37
CA MET A 49 8.20 0.34 -32.53
C MET A 49 9.00 1.35 -33.35
N GLU A 50 8.30 2.30 -33.98
CA GLU A 50 8.91 3.37 -34.76
C GLU A 50 9.44 4.49 -33.86
N GLY A 51 10.30 5.36 -34.41
CA GLY A 51 10.76 6.57 -33.72
C GLY A 51 11.71 6.32 -32.55
N VAL A 52 12.35 5.15 -32.47
CA VAL A 52 13.29 4.85 -31.38
C VAL A 52 14.61 5.55 -31.61
N GLU A 53 14.89 6.52 -30.74
CA GLU A 53 16.19 7.18 -30.66
C GLU A 53 17.10 6.44 -29.67
N ILE A 54 18.31 6.10 -30.13
CA ILE A 54 19.32 5.40 -29.32
C ILE A 54 20.69 6.05 -29.49
N SER A 55 21.43 6.13 -28.40
CA SER A 55 22.84 6.50 -28.43
C SER A 55 23.65 5.63 -27.47
N VAL A 56 24.95 5.53 -27.74
CA VAL A 56 25.90 4.81 -26.89
C VAL A 56 26.99 5.77 -26.51
N GLU A 57 27.16 5.97 -25.21
CA GLU A 57 28.23 6.79 -24.64
C GLU A 57 29.30 5.87 -24.04
N LEU A 58 30.54 5.98 -24.51
CA LEU A 58 31.64 5.14 -24.04
C LEU A 58 32.48 5.86 -23.01
N THR A 59 32.71 5.21 -21.88
CA THR A 59 33.75 5.59 -20.91
C THR A 59 35.07 4.89 -21.25
N GLU A 60 35.00 3.64 -21.72
CA GLU A 60 36.15 2.84 -22.14
C GLU A 60 35.84 2.08 -23.44
N GLY A 61 36.85 1.97 -24.32
CA GLY A 61 36.74 1.36 -25.64
C GLY A 61 36.52 2.38 -26.75
N GLU A 62 36.57 1.90 -27.99
CA GLU A 62 36.35 2.69 -29.20
C GLU A 62 35.47 1.93 -30.21
N LEU A 63 34.77 2.69 -31.06
CA LEU A 63 34.04 2.12 -32.20
C LEU A 63 35.02 1.46 -33.18
N GLU A 64 34.70 0.27 -33.67
CA GLU A 64 35.52 -0.41 -34.66
C GLU A 64 35.56 0.39 -35.97
N ARG A 65 36.74 0.51 -36.61
CA ARG A 65 36.97 1.39 -37.78
C ARG A 65 36.04 1.21 -38.97
N ARG A 66 35.38 0.05 -39.10
CA ARG A 66 34.44 -0.26 -40.19
C ARG A 66 32.98 -0.15 -39.78
N SER A 67 32.71 0.13 -38.51
CA SER A 67 31.36 0.33 -37.98
C SER A 67 31.00 1.80 -38.03
N SER A 68 29.74 2.10 -38.33
CA SER A 68 29.12 3.40 -38.06
C SER A 68 28.38 3.35 -36.73
N TRP A 69 28.17 4.50 -36.10
CA TRP A 69 27.22 4.59 -35.00
C TRP A 69 25.79 4.26 -35.49
N PHE A 70 24.90 3.97 -34.54
CA PHE A 70 23.48 3.81 -34.85
C PHE A 70 22.95 5.04 -35.59
N PRO A 71 22.01 4.88 -36.55
CA PRO A 71 21.29 6.01 -37.10
C PRO A 71 20.49 6.72 -36.00
N ALA A 72 20.19 8.00 -36.19
CA ALA A 72 19.46 8.80 -35.20
C ALA A 72 18.11 8.19 -34.80
N VAL A 73 17.41 7.56 -35.76
CA VAL A 73 16.17 6.83 -35.55
C VAL A 73 16.33 5.43 -36.12
N LEU A 74 16.03 4.40 -35.32
CA LEU A 74 16.09 3.01 -35.75
C LEU A 74 14.79 2.58 -36.46
N PRO A 75 14.87 1.86 -37.59
CA PRO A 75 13.70 1.31 -38.27
C PRO A 75 13.08 0.15 -37.48
N ALA A 76 11.76 0.19 -37.31
CA ALA A 76 11.01 -0.86 -36.60
C ALA A 76 11.21 -2.25 -37.26
N GLY A 77 11.32 -3.28 -36.44
CA GLY A 77 11.45 -4.68 -36.84
C GLY A 77 12.81 -5.06 -37.43
N THR A 78 13.73 -4.11 -37.63
CA THR A 78 15.02 -4.36 -38.30
C THR A 78 16.16 -4.32 -37.28
N ALA A 79 16.88 -5.43 -37.15
CA ALA A 79 18.05 -5.51 -36.30
C ALA A 79 19.18 -4.64 -36.86
N THR A 80 19.68 -3.70 -36.06
CA THR A 80 20.83 -2.86 -36.38
C THR A 80 21.96 -3.18 -35.41
N SER A 81 23.21 -3.26 -35.88
CA SER A 81 24.34 -3.62 -35.01
C SER A 81 25.53 -2.68 -35.17
N ILE A 82 26.25 -2.47 -34.07
CA ILE A 82 27.57 -1.82 -34.06
C ILE A 82 28.58 -2.74 -33.38
N SER A 83 29.87 -2.58 -33.73
CA SER A 83 30.97 -3.30 -33.08
C SER A 83 31.92 -2.34 -32.39
N LEU A 84 32.21 -2.63 -31.14
CA LEU A 84 33.14 -1.90 -30.27
C LEU A 84 34.36 -2.77 -29.97
N ARG A 85 35.49 -2.13 -29.73
CA ARG A 85 36.75 -2.81 -29.40
C ARG A 85 37.55 -2.03 -28.36
N SER A 86 38.37 -2.75 -27.59
CA SER A 86 39.31 -2.16 -26.65
C SER A 86 40.56 -3.03 -26.49
N SER A 87 41.69 -2.41 -26.15
CA SER A 87 42.89 -3.11 -25.68
C SER A 87 42.78 -3.52 -24.21
N GLY A 88 41.80 -2.98 -23.47
CA GLY A 88 41.43 -3.33 -22.10
C GLY A 88 39.93 -3.65 -22.03
N SER A 89 39.24 -3.21 -20.98
CA SER A 89 37.78 -3.30 -20.85
C SER A 89 37.03 -2.38 -21.82
N ILE A 90 35.74 -2.68 -22.02
CA ILE A 90 34.77 -1.80 -22.68
C ILE A 90 33.74 -1.43 -21.62
N ALA A 91 33.43 -0.16 -21.45
CA ALA A 91 32.43 0.30 -20.49
C ALA A 91 31.70 1.53 -21.05
N GLY A 92 30.40 1.60 -20.83
CA GLY A 92 29.59 2.71 -21.33
C GLY A 92 28.16 2.70 -20.85
N MET A 93 27.37 3.61 -21.42
CA MET A 93 25.95 3.81 -21.16
C MET A 93 25.17 3.67 -22.46
N LEU A 94 24.15 2.83 -22.46
CA LEU A 94 23.13 2.79 -23.50
C LEU A 94 22.03 3.79 -23.14
N GLN A 95 21.78 4.76 -24.02
CA GLN A 95 20.71 5.74 -23.85
C GLN A 95 19.61 5.45 -24.87
N VAL A 96 18.38 5.28 -24.39
CA VAL A 96 17.17 5.16 -25.22
C VAL A 96 16.22 6.28 -24.77
N ALA A 97 15.65 7.03 -25.71
CA ALA A 97 14.78 8.15 -25.37
C ALA A 97 13.64 7.73 -24.42
N GLY A 98 13.45 8.52 -23.36
CA GLY A 98 12.42 8.27 -22.34
C GLY A 98 12.72 7.14 -21.35
N VAL A 99 13.88 6.46 -21.45
CA VAL A 99 14.29 5.37 -20.56
C VAL A 99 15.53 5.76 -19.76
N PRO A 100 15.64 5.41 -18.46
CA PRO A 100 16.86 5.65 -17.69
C PRO A 100 18.10 5.03 -18.36
N PRO A 101 19.26 5.73 -18.38
CA PRO A 101 20.49 5.22 -18.96
C PRO A 101 20.88 3.84 -18.41
N ILE A 102 21.29 2.93 -19.30
CA ILE A 102 21.61 1.54 -18.93
C ILE A 102 23.14 1.35 -19.01
N PRO A 103 23.84 1.27 -17.86
CA PRO A 103 25.27 0.99 -17.87
C PRO A 103 25.55 -0.41 -18.40
N PHE A 104 26.65 -0.59 -19.11
CA PHE A 104 27.14 -1.90 -19.54
C PHE A 104 28.67 -1.97 -19.48
N GLY A 105 29.20 -3.19 -19.38
CA GLY A 105 30.64 -3.41 -19.42
C GLY A 105 31.05 -4.81 -19.85
N VAL A 106 32.16 -4.88 -20.57
CA VAL A 106 32.89 -6.10 -20.92
C VAL A 106 34.25 -6.04 -20.24
N GLN A 107 34.53 -7.03 -19.39
CA GLN A 107 35.74 -7.05 -18.57
C GLN A 107 36.84 -7.87 -19.24
N VAL A 108 38.08 -7.38 -19.18
CA VAL A 108 39.27 -8.06 -19.69
C VAL A 108 40.26 -8.24 -18.56
N GLY A 109 40.50 -9.50 -18.17
CA GLY A 109 41.58 -9.85 -17.26
C GLY A 109 41.16 -10.04 -15.81
N GLY A 110 40.95 -11.31 -15.48
CA GLY A 110 41.45 -11.93 -14.26
C GLY A 110 41.75 -13.37 -14.66
N SER A 111 43.02 -13.79 -14.68
CA SER A 111 43.33 -15.22 -14.64
C SER A 111 42.48 -15.80 -13.52
N LYS A 112 41.90 -16.99 -13.72
CA LYS A 112 41.22 -17.75 -12.67
C LYS A 112 42.21 -17.99 -11.52
N SER A 113 42.43 -16.99 -10.68
CA SER A 113 42.91 -17.22 -9.33
C SER A 113 41.79 -18.00 -8.65
N SER A 114 42.20 -18.99 -7.89
CA SER A 114 41.39 -20.07 -7.34
C SER A 114 40.34 -19.64 -6.29
N GLN A 115 39.85 -18.40 -6.35
CA GLN A 115 38.75 -17.86 -5.57
C GLN A 115 37.86 -16.92 -6.43
N GLY A 116 37.10 -17.51 -7.35
CA GLY A 116 35.68 -17.16 -7.55
C GLY A 116 35.24 -15.96 -8.39
N GLU A 117 36.03 -14.91 -8.61
CA GLU A 117 35.52 -13.70 -9.30
C GLU A 117 36.36 -13.31 -10.52
N GLY A 118 36.22 -14.09 -11.59
CA GLY A 118 36.57 -13.61 -12.93
C GLY A 118 35.57 -12.52 -13.32
N GLY A 119 36.07 -11.39 -13.82
CA GLY A 119 35.25 -10.25 -14.22
C GLY A 119 34.09 -10.63 -15.15
N VAL A 120 32.86 -10.52 -14.65
CA VAL A 120 31.65 -10.90 -15.40
C VAL A 120 31.15 -9.69 -16.19
N ASN A 121 30.86 -9.89 -17.47
CA ASN A 121 30.20 -8.87 -18.29
C ASN A 121 28.86 -8.49 -17.67
N PHE A 122 28.49 -7.22 -17.75
CA PHE A 122 27.33 -6.73 -17.03
C PHE A 122 26.51 -5.71 -17.83
N VAL A 123 25.24 -5.62 -17.47
CA VAL A 123 24.25 -4.65 -17.92
C VAL A 123 23.40 -4.22 -16.72
N SER A 124 23.12 -2.93 -16.61
CA SER A 124 22.41 -2.27 -15.51
C SER A 124 23.10 -2.29 -14.14
N ALA A 125 23.77 -3.37 -13.74
CA ALA A 125 24.49 -3.49 -12.47
C ALA A 125 25.56 -4.58 -12.59
N GLU A 126 26.61 -4.53 -11.77
CA GLU A 126 27.67 -5.54 -11.72
C GLU A 126 27.09 -6.97 -11.56
N HIS A 127 27.71 -7.94 -12.22
CA HIS A 127 27.30 -9.36 -12.27
C HIS A 127 25.92 -9.64 -12.87
N ARG A 128 25.24 -8.64 -13.44
CA ARG A 128 23.92 -8.84 -14.07
C ARG A 128 24.06 -8.85 -15.59
N GLN A 129 23.91 -10.02 -16.20
CA GLN A 129 23.99 -10.16 -17.66
C GLN A 129 22.68 -9.88 -18.40
N ARG A 130 21.56 -9.75 -17.68
CA ARG A 130 20.24 -9.50 -18.26
C ARG A 130 19.47 -8.47 -17.43
N SER A 131 18.92 -7.47 -18.09
CA SER A 131 18.09 -6.45 -17.46
C SER A 131 16.90 -6.08 -18.31
N VAL A 132 15.83 -5.65 -17.65
CA VAL A 132 14.64 -5.07 -18.28
C VAL A 132 14.42 -3.72 -17.63
N VAL A 133 14.61 -2.66 -18.41
CA VAL A 133 14.48 -1.28 -17.95
C VAL A 133 13.29 -0.67 -18.69
N ALA A 134 12.43 0.03 -17.95
CA ALA A 134 11.25 0.65 -18.51
C ALA A 134 11.26 2.13 -18.16
N GLY A 135 10.80 2.95 -19.09
CA GLY A 135 10.62 4.38 -18.91
C GLY A 135 9.32 4.83 -19.55
N ALA A 136 8.79 5.93 -19.05
CA ALA A 136 7.60 6.56 -19.59
C ALA A 136 7.68 8.05 -19.33
N GLY A 137 7.14 8.83 -20.26
CA GLY A 137 6.98 10.27 -20.10
C GLY A 137 5.84 10.58 -19.14
N GLN A 138 4.93 11.45 -19.57
CA GLN A 138 3.76 11.81 -18.79
C GLN A 138 2.75 10.65 -18.77
N LEU A 139 2.54 10.08 -17.59
CA LEU A 139 1.54 9.02 -17.36
C LEU A 139 0.28 9.62 -16.76
N GLU A 140 -0.87 9.27 -17.34
CA GLU A 140 -2.17 9.62 -16.79
C GLU A 140 -2.65 8.51 -15.86
N LEU A 141 -3.00 8.89 -14.63
CA LEU A 141 -3.61 7.99 -13.67
C LEU A 141 -5.12 7.96 -13.92
N GLY A 142 -5.64 6.80 -14.34
CA GLY A 142 -7.07 6.63 -14.59
C GLY A 142 -7.92 6.63 -13.33
N SER A 143 -9.24 6.68 -13.49
CA SER A 143 -10.25 6.45 -12.45
C SER A 143 -10.29 4.96 -12.07
N GLY A 144 -9.26 4.50 -11.37
CA GLY A 144 -8.98 3.10 -11.10
C GLY A 144 -7.48 2.91 -11.05
N MET A 145 -6.97 1.91 -10.35
CA MET A 145 -5.52 1.78 -10.11
C MET A 145 -4.67 1.42 -11.36
N GLY A 146 -5.08 1.81 -12.57
CA GLY A 146 -4.34 1.68 -13.82
C GLY A 146 -3.76 3.02 -14.28
N ALA A 147 -2.74 2.94 -15.11
CA ALA A 147 -2.16 4.08 -15.80
C ALA A 147 -2.29 3.92 -17.32
N SER A 148 -2.52 5.04 -18.01
CA SER A 148 -2.48 5.18 -19.46
C SER A 148 -1.35 6.13 -19.87
N GLY A 149 -0.87 5.97 -21.10
CA GLY A 149 0.21 6.75 -21.65
C GLY A 149 1.17 5.90 -22.47
N GLU A 150 2.17 6.56 -23.04
CA GLU A 150 3.23 5.91 -23.80
C GLU A 150 4.41 5.57 -22.89
N GLY A 151 4.97 4.37 -23.08
CA GLY A 151 6.15 3.93 -22.36
C GLY A 151 6.98 2.99 -23.20
N THR A 152 8.27 3.01 -22.94
CA THR A 152 9.29 2.24 -23.66
C THR A 152 9.91 1.24 -22.69
N VAL A 153 10.09 0.00 -23.15
CA VAL A 153 10.79 -1.06 -22.43
C VAL A 153 11.98 -1.50 -23.25
N VAL A 154 13.12 -1.57 -22.58
CA VAL A 154 14.40 -2.02 -23.13
C VAL A 154 14.79 -3.30 -22.41
N GLU A 155 14.85 -4.38 -23.18
CA GLU A 155 15.27 -5.71 -22.74
C GLU A 155 16.71 -5.92 -23.21
N VAL A 156 17.65 -5.91 -22.28
CA VAL A 156 19.08 -5.98 -22.58
C VAL A 156 19.66 -7.29 -22.04
N SER A 157 20.47 -7.95 -22.85
CA SER A 157 21.31 -9.07 -22.42
C SER A 157 22.71 -8.95 -22.98
N ILE A 158 23.71 -9.42 -22.26
CA ILE A 158 25.11 -9.48 -22.72
C ILE A 158 25.65 -10.89 -22.51
N SER A 159 26.34 -11.43 -23.52
CA SER A 159 26.98 -12.74 -23.42
C SER A 159 28.28 -12.67 -22.61
N ASP A 160 28.72 -13.82 -22.11
CA ASP A 160 30.03 -13.97 -21.49
C ASP A 160 31.19 -13.86 -22.49
N GLY A 161 32.38 -13.66 -21.93
CA GLY A 161 33.64 -13.71 -22.66
C GLY A 161 34.11 -12.35 -23.19
N PHE A 162 35.32 -12.38 -23.75
CA PHE A 162 35.98 -11.18 -24.26
C PHE A 162 35.45 -10.73 -25.62
N SER A 163 34.82 -11.63 -26.37
CA SER A 163 34.08 -11.34 -27.60
C SER A 163 32.59 -11.44 -27.30
N ALA A 164 32.08 -10.43 -26.61
CA ALA A 164 30.72 -10.41 -26.10
C ALA A 164 29.72 -9.93 -27.18
N VAL A 165 28.49 -10.43 -27.08
CA VAL A 165 27.34 -9.97 -27.86
C VAL A 165 26.31 -9.42 -26.90
N MET A 166 25.96 -8.14 -27.05
CA MET A 166 24.87 -7.49 -26.34
C MET A 166 23.65 -7.41 -27.25
N THR A 167 22.55 -8.02 -26.83
CA THR A 167 21.26 -7.97 -27.54
C THR A 167 20.32 -7.04 -26.81
N VAL A 168 19.74 -6.09 -27.54
CA VAL A 168 18.84 -5.04 -27.05
C VAL A 168 17.51 -5.13 -27.79
N GLY A 169 16.44 -5.54 -27.12
CA GLY A 169 15.07 -5.45 -27.62
C GLY A 169 14.39 -4.20 -27.10
N ILE A 170 13.77 -3.41 -27.99
CA ILE A 170 13.04 -2.19 -27.60
C ILE A 170 11.58 -2.34 -28.01
N ARG A 171 10.65 -2.15 -27.07
CA ARG A 171 9.21 -2.32 -27.34
C ARG A 171 8.37 -1.35 -26.53
N GLN A 172 7.09 -1.24 -26.88
CA GLN A 172 6.13 -0.54 -26.06
C GLN A 172 5.90 -1.24 -24.71
N ALA A 173 5.67 -0.45 -23.68
CA ALA A 173 5.35 -0.90 -22.34
C ALA A 173 3.92 -1.46 -22.29
N LYS A 174 3.77 -2.61 -21.63
CA LYS A 174 2.45 -3.22 -21.37
C LYS A 174 1.74 -2.44 -20.25
N LYS A 175 0.41 -2.53 -20.21
CA LYS A 175 -0.43 -1.89 -19.16
C LYS A 175 0.06 -2.14 -17.72
N LYS A 176 0.52 -3.35 -17.41
CA LYS A 176 1.07 -3.69 -16.08
C LYS A 176 2.39 -2.96 -15.79
N GLU A 177 3.24 -2.77 -16.80
CA GLU A 177 4.52 -2.06 -16.69
C GLU A 177 4.29 -0.55 -16.52
N LEU A 178 3.36 0.04 -17.30
CA LEU A 178 2.93 1.44 -17.13
C LEU A 178 2.37 1.71 -15.73
N THR A 179 1.52 0.81 -15.22
CA THR A 179 0.96 0.92 -13.87
C THR A 179 2.05 0.88 -12.79
N ARG A 180 3.07 0.04 -12.98
CA ARG A 180 4.23 -0.04 -12.07
C ARG A 180 5.06 1.25 -12.12
N LEU A 181 5.30 1.80 -13.32
CA LEU A 181 6.03 3.06 -13.52
C LEU A 181 5.29 4.25 -12.89
N ALA A 182 3.99 4.38 -13.11
CA ALA A 182 3.18 5.43 -12.48
C ALA A 182 3.24 5.33 -10.94
N GLN A 183 3.21 4.11 -10.39
CA GLN A 183 3.36 3.90 -8.95
C GLN A 183 4.77 4.24 -8.44
N GLN A 184 5.81 3.98 -9.23
CA GLN A 184 7.17 4.39 -8.92
C GLN A 184 7.29 5.92 -8.87
N GLN A 185 6.77 6.63 -9.88
CA GLN A 185 6.73 8.10 -9.91
C GLN A 185 5.94 8.68 -8.72
N ALA A 186 4.79 8.08 -8.40
CA ALA A 186 3.98 8.48 -7.24
C ALA A 186 4.71 8.28 -5.90
N LEU A 187 5.52 7.21 -5.77
CA LEU A 187 6.34 6.98 -4.59
C LEU A 187 7.43 8.04 -4.45
N VAL A 188 8.16 8.33 -5.53
CA VAL A 188 9.20 9.38 -5.54
C VAL A 188 8.59 10.73 -5.19
N SER A 189 7.48 11.12 -5.82
CA SER A 189 6.78 12.37 -5.50
C SER A 189 6.30 12.44 -4.04
N ALA A 190 5.89 11.31 -3.46
CA ALA A 190 5.53 11.26 -2.05
C ALA A 190 6.73 11.35 -1.10
N MET A 191 7.89 10.82 -1.50
CA MET A 191 9.16 11.00 -0.77
C MET A 191 9.56 12.47 -0.77
N GLU A 192 9.51 13.15 -1.92
CA GLU A 192 9.81 14.58 -2.04
C GLU A 192 8.90 15.46 -1.16
N LYS A 193 7.60 15.13 -1.09
CA LYS A 193 6.63 15.89 -0.28
C LYS A 193 6.80 15.70 1.23
N GLY A 194 7.45 14.63 1.69
CA GLY A 194 7.72 14.38 3.11
C GLY A 194 6.48 14.23 4.01
N LYS A 195 5.28 14.00 3.46
CA LYS A 195 4.05 13.85 4.26
C LYS A 195 3.87 12.40 4.72
N TYR A 196 3.94 12.14 6.03
CA TYR A 196 3.87 10.80 6.63
C TYR A 196 2.74 9.93 6.04
N ALA A 197 1.49 10.40 6.11
CA ALA A 197 0.33 9.63 5.65
C ALA A 197 0.35 9.34 4.13
N SER A 198 0.83 10.29 3.32
CA SER A 198 0.94 10.14 1.87
C SER A 198 2.05 9.14 1.53
N LEU A 199 3.22 9.28 2.14
CA LEU A 199 4.37 8.41 1.90
C LEU A 199 4.05 6.96 2.31
N LEU A 200 3.49 6.78 3.51
CA LEU A 200 3.02 5.48 3.99
C LEU A 200 2.07 4.81 2.99
N ALA A 201 1.07 5.55 2.50
CA ALA A 201 0.10 5.02 1.53
C ALA A 201 0.76 4.61 0.21
N GLN A 202 1.74 5.38 -0.28
CA GLN A 202 2.46 5.02 -1.51
C GLN A 202 3.40 3.83 -1.31
N ILE A 203 4.06 3.70 -0.15
CA ILE A 203 4.87 2.52 0.17
C ILE A 203 4.02 1.24 0.08
N THR A 204 2.83 1.23 0.69
CA THR A 204 1.92 0.08 0.62
C THR A 204 1.55 -0.26 -0.82
N ARG A 205 1.15 0.73 -1.62
CA ARG A 205 0.78 0.52 -3.04
C ARG A 205 1.97 0.03 -3.86
N SER A 206 3.17 0.57 -3.63
CA SER A 206 4.40 0.20 -4.33
C SER A 206 4.79 -1.26 -4.09
N LYS A 207 4.62 -1.77 -2.87
CA LYS A 207 4.81 -3.21 -2.56
C LYS A 207 3.86 -4.08 -3.37
N MET A 208 2.56 -3.75 -3.37
CA MET A 208 1.55 -4.49 -4.14
C MET A 208 1.81 -4.47 -5.66
N ARG A 209 2.42 -3.40 -6.17
CA ARG A 209 2.73 -3.20 -7.59
C ARG A 209 4.11 -3.70 -8.00
N LYS A 210 4.86 -4.35 -7.09
CA LYS A 210 6.21 -4.88 -7.35
C LYS A 210 7.16 -3.79 -7.89
N VAL A 211 7.06 -2.58 -7.32
CA VAL A 211 8.06 -1.52 -7.51
C VAL A 211 9.40 -2.01 -6.91
N PRO A 212 10.56 -1.62 -7.46
CA PRO A 212 11.86 -2.10 -6.98
C PRO A 212 12.04 -1.97 -5.46
N ALA A 213 12.52 -3.04 -4.82
CA ALA A 213 12.65 -3.14 -3.37
C ALA A 213 13.55 -2.04 -2.77
N MET A 214 14.65 -1.70 -3.45
CA MET A 214 15.57 -0.64 -2.99
C MET A 214 14.87 0.71 -2.81
N LEU A 215 13.96 1.08 -3.72
CA LEU A 215 13.22 2.33 -3.63
C LEU A 215 12.22 2.30 -2.46
N ILE A 216 11.58 1.15 -2.23
CA ILE A 216 10.69 0.93 -1.10
C ILE A 216 11.47 1.02 0.23
N GLU A 217 12.67 0.46 0.31
CA GLU A 217 13.54 0.56 1.49
C GLU A 217 13.98 1.99 1.76
N GLN A 218 14.36 2.75 0.72
CA GLN A 218 14.67 4.17 0.83
C GLN A 218 13.46 4.97 1.35
N ALA A 219 12.27 4.72 0.80
CA ALA A 219 11.04 5.35 1.25
C ALA A 219 10.71 5.00 2.71
N ASN A 220 10.91 3.75 3.15
CA ASN A 220 10.71 3.34 4.54
C ASN A 220 11.68 4.04 5.50
N ARG A 221 12.96 4.19 5.13
CA ARG A 221 13.94 4.95 5.92
C ARG A 221 13.50 6.40 6.10
N MET A 222 13.03 7.04 5.02
CA MET A 222 12.52 8.41 5.06
C MET A 222 11.23 8.54 5.87
N LEU A 223 10.33 7.56 5.79
CA LEU A 223 9.11 7.55 6.60
C LEU A 223 9.43 7.54 8.10
N LYS A 224 10.41 6.74 8.52
CA LYS A 224 10.84 6.66 9.92
C LYS A 224 11.44 7.96 10.45
N SER A 225 12.00 8.81 9.57
CA SER A 225 12.53 10.12 9.96
C SER A 225 11.47 11.23 10.00
N ILE A 226 10.24 11.00 9.51
CA ILE A 226 9.17 12.00 9.54
C ILE A 226 8.41 11.90 10.87
N VAL A 227 8.41 13.00 11.64
CA VAL A 227 7.55 13.13 12.82
C VAL A 227 6.10 13.32 12.35
N PRO A 228 5.14 12.47 12.77
CA PRO A 228 3.74 12.67 12.40
C PRO A 228 3.22 14.00 12.97
N THR A 229 2.48 14.76 12.17
CA THR A 229 1.90 16.05 12.58
C THR A 229 0.85 15.87 13.68
N ASP A 230 0.70 16.88 14.54
CA ASP A 230 -0.33 16.94 15.59
C ASP A 230 -1.73 16.58 15.04
N GLY A 231 -2.47 15.77 15.78
CA GLY A 231 -3.81 15.30 15.41
C GLY A 231 -3.86 14.15 14.40
N SER A 232 -2.71 13.63 13.94
CA SER A 232 -2.63 12.40 13.13
C SER A 232 -2.72 11.11 13.95
N PHE A 233 -2.64 11.22 15.27
CA PHE A 233 -2.82 10.15 16.26
C PHE A 233 -3.36 10.75 17.58
N LEU A 234 -3.83 9.90 18.50
CA LEU A 234 -4.11 10.31 19.87
C LEU A 234 -2.82 10.21 20.67
N THR A 235 -2.36 11.33 21.22
CA THR A 235 -1.26 11.31 22.19
C THR A 235 -1.66 10.50 23.42
N HIS A 236 -0.69 9.96 24.17
CA HIS A 236 -1.01 9.23 25.41
C HIS A 236 -1.80 10.08 26.41
N LYS A 237 -1.48 11.37 26.48
CA LYS A 237 -2.19 12.34 27.33
C LYS A 237 -3.66 12.50 26.93
N GLU A 238 -3.94 12.63 25.63
CA GLU A 238 -5.30 12.73 25.11
C GLU A 238 -6.05 11.41 25.32
N LEU A 239 -5.43 10.28 24.97
CA LEU A 239 -6.00 8.94 25.13
C LEU A 239 -6.41 8.70 26.58
N GLY A 240 -5.51 8.95 27.54
CA GLY A 240 -5.78 8.79 28.97
C GLY A 240 -6.82 9.76 29.54
N LYS A 241 -7.04 10.92 28.90
CA LYS A 241 -8.09 11.89 29.29
C LYS A 241 -9.45 11.55 28.68
N LEU A 242 -9.47 11.12 27.42
CA LEU A 242 -10.69 10.90 26.65
C LEU A 242 -11.28 9.51 26.89
N MET A 243 -10.46 8.45 26.93
CA MET A 243 -10.90 7.05 27.02
C MET A 243 -11.05 6.54 28.46
N ARG A 244 -11.69 7.33 29.34
CA ARG A 244 -11.94 6.90 30.73
C ARG A 244 -13.31 6.26 30.88
N TRP A 245 -13.37 5.11 31.55
CA TRP A 245 -14.64 4.42 31.80
C TRP A 245 -15.69 5.30 32.49
N ARG A 246 -15.29 6.17 33.43
CA ARG A 246 -16.22 7.10 34.10
C ARG A 246 -16.95 8.09 33.17
N ARG A 247 -16.52 8.18 31.90
CA ARG A 247 -17.15 9.02 30.87
C ARG A 247 -18.06 8.20 29.95
N VAL A 248 -18.06 6.87 30.07
CA VAL A 248 -18.95 5.98 29.32
C VAL A 248 -20.39 6.36 29.63
N SER A 249 -21.20 6.38 28.59
CA SER A 249 -22.57 6.85 28.59
C SER A 249 -23.46 5.83 27.91
N SER A 250 -24.63 5.59 28.50
CA SER A 250 -25.73 4.90 27.85
C SER A 250 -26.70 5.94 27.30
N PRO A 251 -27.47 5.61 26.24
CA PRO A 251 -28.58 6.43 25.81
C PRO A 251 -29.58 6.56 26.97
N SER A 252 -30.44 7.57 26.91
CA SER A 252 -31.58 7.67 27.82
C SER A 252 -32.43 6.40 27.79
N ASP A 253 -33.03 6.04 28.93
CA ASP A 253 -33.92 4.89 29.01
C ASP A 253 -35.04 4.98 27.96
N GLY A 254 -35.33 3.86 27.29
CA GLY A 254 -36.40 3.78 26.28
C GLY A 254 -36.00 4.19 24.85
N THR A 255 -34.70 4.35 24.56
CA THR A 255 -34.27 4.66 23.18
C THR A 255 -34.32 3.40 22.31
N GLU A 256 -35.22 3.38 21.32
CA GLU A 256 -35.41 2.25 20.41
C GLU A 256 -34.59 2.40 19.11
N ASP A 257 -34.42 1.28 18.40
CA ASP A 257 -33.94 1.29 17.01
C ASP A 257 -34.91 2.12 16.17
N SER A 258 -34.40 2.96 15.26
CA SER A 258 -35.25 3.75 14.36
C SER A 258 -35.05 3.35 12.90
N VAL A 259 -36.12 3.46 12.12
CA VAL A 259 -36.15 3.12 10.70
C VAL A 259 -36.64 4.34 9.93
N VAL A 260 -35.90 4.71 8.89
CA VAL A 260 -36.33 5.70 7.89
C VAL A 260 -36.52 4.95 6.58
N THR A 261 -37.77 4.88 6.12
CA THR A 261 -38.12 4.26 4.84
C THR A 261 -37.70 5.16 3.67
N CYS A 262 -37.52 4.55 2.50
CA CYS A 262 -37.25 5.28 1.27
C CYS A 262 -38.41 6.24 0.97
N CYS A 263 -38.08 7.53 0.83
CA CYS A 263 -39.05 8.59 0.58
C CYS A 263 -39.59 8.60 -0.86
N ALA A 264 -38.93 7.90 -1.79
CA ALA A 264 -39.30 7.94 -3.19
C ALA A 264 -40.53 7.08 -3.52
N SER A 265 -40.79 6.03 -2.72
CA SER A 265 -41.99 5.19 -2.83
C SER A 265 -42.16 4.37 -1.55
N GLU A 266 -43.38 4.34 -1.01
CA GLU A 266 -43.72 3.48 0.14
C GLU A 266 -43.53 2.00 -0.19
N SER A 267 -43.86 1.60 -1.44
CA SER A 267 -43.70 0.24 -1.96
C SER A 267 -42.33 -0.01 -2.59
N CYS A 268 -41.29 0.76 -2.22
CA CYS A 268 -39.94 0.46 -2.67
C CYS A 268 -39.56 -0.95 -2.19
N PRO A 269 -39.00 -1.83 -3.05
CA PRO A 269 -38.47 -3.13 -2.61
C PRO A 269 -37.40 -3.02 -1.51
N CYS A 270 -36.74 -1.86 -1.42
CA CYS A 270 -35.80 -1.54 -0.36
C CYS A 270 -36.45 -1.37 1.03
N ASN A 271 -37.76 -1.09 1.10
CA ASN A 271 -38.51 -0.88 2.34
C ASN A 271 -38.97 -2.17 3.01
N ASP A 272 -39.08 -3.27 2.27
CA ASP A 272 -39.55 -4.57 2.77
C ASP A 272 -38.79 -5.01 4.03
N GLY A 273 -37.52 -4.60 4.12
CA GLY A 273 -36.76 -4.59 5.35
C GLY A 273 -36.38 -5.96 5.91
N GLN A 274 -36.86 -7.03 5.27
CA GLN A 274 -36.34 -8.38 5.39
C GLN A 274 -35.11 -8.51 4.49
N GLY A 275 -34.02 -9.05 5.04
CA GLY A 275 -32.86 -9.39 4.24
C GLY A 275 -33.27 -10.41 3.18
N GLN A 276 -32.74 -10.28 1.96
CA GLN A 276 -32.95 -11.32 0.95
C GLN A 276 -32.36 -12.66 1.41
N ASP A 277 -32.74 -13.75 0.75
CA ASP A 277 -32.22 -15.09 1.03
C ASP A 277 -30.69 -15.10 1.17
N GLY A 278 -30.24 -15.54 2.35
CA GLY A 278 -28.83 -15.64 2.71
C GLY A 278 -28.20 -14.38 3.29
N GLU A 279 -28.90 -13.24 3.38
CA GLU A 279 -28.43 -12.06 4.12
C GLU A 279 -28.60 -12.25 5.62
N ILE A 280 -27.52 -11.99 6.37
CA ILE A 280 -27.53 -12.04 7.83
C ILE A 280 -26.98 -10.73 8.36
N CYS A 281 -27.73 -10.08 9.25
CA CYS A 281 -27.28 -8.96 10.07
C CYS A 281 -28.00 -9.01 11.42
N THR A 282 -27.30 -9.45 12.46
CA THR A 282 -27.86 -9.59 13.81
C THR A 282 -27.11 -8.69 14.78
N VAL A 283 -27.83 -8.17 15.79
CA VAL A 283 -27.25 -7.49 16.95
C VAL A 283 -27.68 -8.26 18.18
N MET A 284 -26.70 -8.74 18.95
CA MET A 284 -26.93 -9.54 20.15
C MET A 284 -26.33 -8.82 21.35
N GLY A 285 -27.13 -8.62 22.39
CA GLY A 285 -26.67 -8.12 23.68
C GLY A 285 -25.98 -9.22 24.48
N GLY A 286 -25.06 -8.86 25.38
CA GLY A 286 -24.43 -9.81 26.30
C GLY A 286 -23.32 -10.70 25.69
N THR A 287 -23.07 -10.61 24.39
CA THR A 287 -22.11 -11.48 23.69
C THR A 287 -20.68 -11.32 24.21
N VAL A 288 -20.26 -10.11 24.63
CA VAL A 288 -18.93 -9.92 25.22
C VAL A 288 -18.81 -10.64 26.56
N GLN A 289 -19.85 -10.60 27.39
CA GLN A 289 -19.87 -11.29 28.68
C GLN A 289 -19.78 -12.80 28.48
N GLU A 290 -20.50 -13.33 27.50
CA GLU A 290 -20.43 -14.75 27.14
C GLU A 290 -19.04 -15.13 26.61
N ALA A 291 -18.50 -14.36 25.66
CA ALA A 291 -17.19 -14.62 25.06
C ALA A 291 -16.03 -14.53 26.05
N LEU A 292 -16.17 -13.72 27.10
CA LEU A 292 -15.16 -13.53 28.15
C LEU A 292 -15.45 -14.35 29.41
N SER A 293 -16.42 -15.26 29.38
CA SER A 293 -16.71 -16.16 30.49
C SER A 293 -15.47 -17.00 30.85
N GLY A 294 -15.09 -16.98 32.13
CA GLY A 294 -13.87 -17.64 32.63
C GLY A 294 -12.56 -16.92 32.33
N VAL A 295 -12.59 -15.76 31.65
CA VAL A 295 -11.40 -14.94 31.35
C VAL A 295 -11.42 -13.62 32.12
N ALA A 296 -12.57 -12.93 32.13
CA ALA A 296 -12.73 -11.71 32.91
C ALA A 296 -12.88 -12.02 34.42
N PRO A 297 -12.33 -11.17 35.32
CA PRO A 297 -12.59 -11.26 36.75
C PRO A 297 -14.08 -11.17 37.08
N GLY A 298 -14.56 -11.99 38.02
CA GLY A 298 -15.99 -12.06 38.36
C GLY A 298 -16.56 -10.84 39.08
N ASP A 299 -15.70 -9.94 39.59
CA ASP A 299 -16.07 -8.72 40.31
C ASP A 299 -16.25 -7.48 39.41
N VAL A 300 -15.93 -7.59 38.12
CA VAL A 300 -16.01 -6.50 37.14
C VAL A 300 -16.77 -6.98 35.91
N SER A 301 -17.67 -6.15 35.37
CA SER A 301 -18.36 -6.51 34.11
C SER A 301 -17.34 -6.71 32.98
N SER A 302 -17.48 -7.78 32.20
CA SER A 302 -16.46 -8.22 31.25
C SER A 302 -16.15 -7.18 30.17
N ASP A 303 -17.16 -6.42 29.74
CA ASP A 303 -17.05 -5.31 28.80
C ASP A 303 -16.25 -4.13 29.37
N LYS A 304 -16.47 -3.77 30.65
CA LYS A 304 -15.70 -2.76 31.37
C LYS A 304 -14.25 -3.18 31.55
N TRP A 305 -14.04 -4.42 31.97
CA TRP A 305 -12.71 -4.99 32.14
C TRP A 305 -11.92 -4.94 30.82
N LEU A 306 -12.50 -5.43 29.72
CA LEU A 306 -11.84 -5.43 28.42
C LEU A 306 -11.62 -4.01 27.89
N PHE A 307 -12.59 -3.10 28.04
CA PHE A 307 -12.41 -1.69 27.67
C PHE A 307 -11.18 -1.10 28.36
N GLN A 308 -11.09 -1.25 29.69
CA GLN A 308 -9.97 -0.71 30.46
C GLN A 308 -8.65 -1.38 30.10
N ALA A 309 -8.65 -2.69 29.87
CA ALA A 309 -7.48 -3.43 29.42
C ALA A 309 -6.96 -2.92 28.07
N LEU A 310 -7.83 -2.73 27.08
CA LEU A 310 -7.47 -2.19 25.77
C LEU A 310 -6.95 -0.75 25.85
N VAL A 311 -7.53 0.10 26.70
CA VAL A 311 -7.01 1.47 26.92
C VAL A 311 -5.64 1.43 27.58
N ARG A 312 -5.40 0.55 28.57
CA ARG A 312 -4.07 0.38 29.19
C ARG A 312 -3.04 -0.08 28.16
N ALA A 313 -3.36 -1.08 27.35
CA ALA A 313 -2.48 -1.57 26.29
C ALA A 313 -2.17 -0.48 25.25
N ALA A 314 -3.18 0.32 24.86
CA ALA A 314 -3.00 1.44 23.95
C ALA A 314 -2.11 2.56 24.51
N LEU A 315 -2.11 2.77 25.84
CA LEU A 315 -1.20 3.71 26.51
C LEU A 315 0.23 3.17 26.65
N ALA A 316 0.40 1.85 26.73
CA ALA A 316 1.71 1.20 26.76
C ALA A 316 2.35 1.10 25.36
N ALA A 317 1.53 1.03 24.30
CA ALA A 317 2.02 1.03 22.93
C ALA A 317 2.75 2.36 22.61
N PRO A 318 3.76 2.33 21.71
CA PRO A 318 4.45 3.55 21.30
C PRO A 318 3.49 4.61 20.78
N GLU A 319 3.84 5.87 21.03
CA GLU A 319 3.09 7.00 20.52
C GLU A 319 2.99 6.95 18.99
N GLY A 320 1.81 7.24 18.44
CA GLY A 320 1.50 7.04 17.02
C GLY A 320 0.85 5.69 16.67
N CYS A 321 0.82 4.71 17.58
CA CYS A 321 0.11 3.44 17.34
C CYS A 321 -1.42 3.57 17.36
N VAL A 322 -1.96 4.60 18.03
CA VAL A 322 -3.39 4.97 18.01
C VAL A 322 -3.61 6.10 17.00
N TRP A 323 -3.60 5.78 15.72
CA TRP A 323 -3.56 6.76 14.62
C TRP A 323 -4.96 7.09 14.07
N LYS A 324 -5.12 8.31 13.55
CA LYS A 324 -6.38 8.80 13.00
C LYS A 324 -6.70 8.13 11.68
N SER A 325 -7.87 7.50 11.59
CA SER A 325 -8.40 6.83 10.41
C SER A 325 -9.81 7.34 10.11
N GLY A 326 -9.90 8.33 9.21
CA GLY A 326 -11.16 9.04 8.95
C GLY A 326 -11.64 9.80 10.18
N GLY A 327 -12.85 9.48 10.65
CA GLY A 327 -13.50 10.09 11.81
C GLY A 327 -13.17 9.43 13.16
N LYS A 328 -12.34 8.39 13.18
CA LYS A 328 -12.03 7.58 14.36
C LYS A 328 -10.52 7.34 14.49
N PHE A 329 -10.11 6.62 15.52
CA PHE A 329 -8.71 6.21 15.71
C PHE A 329 -8.58 4.69 15.69
N LEU A 330 -7.45 4.19 15.19
CA LEU A 330 -7.15 2.77 15.12
C LEU A 330 -5.92 2.47 15.95
N LEU A 331 -6.01 1.48 16.83
CA LEU A 331 -4.82 0.87 17.42
C LEU A 331 -4.30 -0.21 16.47
N SER A 332 -3.02 -0.10 16.11
CA SER A 332 -2.28 -1.14 15.37
C SER A 332 -0.80 -1.10 15.73
N ASN A 333 -0.02 -2.04 15.20
CA ASN A 333 1.43 -1.92 15.26
C ASN A 333 1.92 -0.75 14.38
N GLU A 334 3.20 -0.42 14.46
CA GLU A 334 3.85 0.65 13.67
C GLU A 334 3.69 0.44 12.15
N GLU A 335 3.54 -0.82 11.73
CA GLU A 335 3.38 -1.21 10.32
C GLU A 335 1.91 -1.21 9.85
N ARG A 336 0.98 -0.89 10.77
CA ARG A 336 -0.47 -0.94 10.58
C ARG A 336 -1.00 -2.30 10.12
N ASN A 337 -0.31 -3.36 10.53
CA ASN A 337 -0.74 -4.74 10.33
C ASN A 337 -1.94 -5.03 11.24
N GLN A 338 -3.00 -5.55 10.63
CA GLN A 338 -4.27 -5.87 11.29
C GLN A 338 -4.46 -7.38 11.45
N SER A 339 -3.45 -8.20 11.20
CA SER A 339 -3.56 -9.64 11.44
C SER A 339 -3.75 -9.92 12.94
N PRO A 340 -4.45 -11.00 13.32
CA PRO A 340 -4.65 -11.34 14.72
C PRO A 340 -3.35 -11.37 15.52
N THR A 341 -2.32 -12.02 14.98
CA THR A 341 -0.99 -12.08 15.60
C THR A 341 -0.37 -10.71 15.80
N ALA A 342 -0.43 -9.82 14.79
CA ALA A 342 0.16 -8.50 14.91
C ALA A 342 -0.55 -7.62 15.95
N ILE A 343 -1.88 -7.69 16.01
CA ILE A 343 -2.66 -6.95 17.00
C ILE A 343 -2.39 -7.49 18.40
N VAL A 344 -2.41 -8.80 18.58
CA VAL A 344 -2.12 -9.43 19.88
C VAL A 344 -0.71 -9.08 20.37
N ASN A 345 0.31 -9.12 19.49
CA ASN A 345 1.67 -8.71 19.84
C ASN A 345 1.77 -7.24 20.31
N VAL A 346 0.92 -6.34 19.80
CA VAL A 346 0.86 -4.95 20.29
C VAL A 346 0.25 -4.89 21.68
N LEU A 347 -0.79 -5.71 21.93
CA LEU A 347 -1.47 -5.77 23.22
C LEU A 347 -0.62 -6.45 24.30
N GLU A 348 0.29 -7.34 23.89
CA GLU A 348 1.17 -8.16 24.74
C GLU A 348 2.63 -7.68 24.73
N ARG A 349 2.91 -6.46 24.23
CA ARG A 349 4.27 -5.97 23.92
C ARG A 349 5.28 -6.13 25.07
N ASP A 350 4.87 -5.85 26.31
CA ASP A 350 5.74 -5.91 27.49
C ASP A 350 5.50 -7.16 28.34
N ASN A 351 4.42 -7.90 28.09
CA ASN A 351 4.05 -9.10 28.82
C ASN A 351 3.12 -9.97 27.96
N LEU A 352 3.46 -11.24 27.77
CA LEU A 352 2.71 -12.18 26.94
C LEU A 352 1.29 -12.47 27.44
N GLU A 353 0.97 -12.09 28.69
CA GLU A 353 -0.30 -12.44 29.35
C GLU A 353 -1.08 -11.21 29.84
N THR A 354 -1.07 -10.12 29.08
CA THR A 354 -1.90 -8.94 29.40
C THR A 354 -3.39 -9.28 29.31
N ASP A 355 -4.19 -8.62 30.16
CA ASP A 355 -5.66 -8.69 30.11
C ASP A 355 -6.22 -8.41 28.70
N ALA A 356 -5.59 -7.46 27.98
CA ALA A 356 -6.00 -7.08 26.65
C ALA A 356 -5.77 -8.21 25.63
N GLY A 357 -4.60 -8.85 25.66
CA GLY A 357 -4.28 -10.01 24.83
C GLY A 357 -5.24 -11.16 25.10
N LYS A 358 -5.44 -11.52 26.38
CA LYS A 358 -6.39 -12.56 26.82
C LYS A 358 -7.81 -12.30 26.32
N GLY A 359 -8.31 -11.08 26.51
CA GLY A 359 -9.65 -10.71 26.09
C GLY A 359 -9.83 -10.78 24.57
N ILE A 360 -8.86 -10.31 23.78
CA ILE A 360 -8.93 -10.42 22.31
C ILE A 360 -8.84 -11.87 21.85
N ARG A 361 -7.97 -12.70 22.43
CA ARG A 361 -7.90 -14.14 22.12
C ARG A 361 -9.22 -14.85 22.43
N ALA A 362 -9.87 -14.50 23.54
CA ALA A 362 -11.18 -15.05 23.91
C ALA A 362 -12.28 -14.62 22.91
N LEU A 363 -12.31 -13.36 22.48
CA LEU A 363 -13.23 -12.90 21.42
C LEU A 363 -13.00 -13.63 20.09
N ILE A 364 -11.74 -13.87 19.71
CA ILE A 364 -11.40 -14.67 18.53
C ILE A 364 -11.96 -16.08 18.69
N ALA A 365 -11.60 -16.77 19.78
CA ALA A 365 -12.01 -18.16 20.00
C ALA A 365 -13.54 -18.32 20.04
N TYR A 366 -14.25 -17.39 20.67
CA TYR A 366 -15.71 -17.35 20.65
C TYR A 366 -16.23 -17.18 19.21
N THR A 367 -15.69 -16.22 18.46
CA THR A 367 -16.12 -15.95 17.08
C THR A 367 -15.90 -17.15 16.16
N GLU A 368 -14.73 -17.79 16.25
CA GLU A 368 -14.41 -18.94 15.41
C GLU A 368 -15.28 -20.15 15.74
N ARG A 369 -15.63 -20.34 17.02
CA ARG A 369 -16.53 -21.39 17.47
C ARG A 369 -17.98 -21.14 17.06
N GLU A 370 -18.51 -19.94 17.34
CA GLU A 370 -19.92 -19.61 17.19
C GLU A 370 -20.33 -19.52 15.71
N TYR A 371 -19.48 -18.90 14.89
CA TYR A 371 -19.80 -18.66 13.49
C TYR A 371 -19.12 -19.65 12.52
N GLY A 372 -18.24 -20.52 13.02
CA GLY A 372 -17.56 -21.53 12.21
C GLY A 372 -16.57 -20.97 11.20
N PHE A 373 -16.06 -19.75 11.42
CA PHE A 373 -15.13 -19.06 10.53
C PHE A 373 -13.75 -18.93 11.14
N ARG A 374 -12.74 -18.62 10.33
CA ARG A 374 -11.42 -18.23 10.84
C ARG A 374 -11.29 -16.71 10.87
N VAL A 375 -10.81 -16.14 11.97
CA VAL A 375 -10.54 -14.69 12.03
C VAL A 375 -9.24 -14.38 11.28
N THR A 376 -9.33 -13.50 10.27
CA THR A 376 -8.19 -13.15 9.40
C THR A 376 -7.64 -11.76 9.65
N ALA A 377 -8.45 -10.85 10.20
CA ALA A 377 -8.04 -9.51 10.57
C ALA A 377 -8.84 -8.96 11.77
N ILE A 378 -8.23 -8.05 12.52
CA ILE A 378 -8.78 -7.40 13.70
C ILE A 378 -8.58 -5.90 13.58
N GLN A 379 -9.66 -5.13 13.80
CA GLN A 379 -9.59 -3.68 13.87
C GLN A 379 -10.08 -3.20 15.24
N LEU A 380 -9.19 -2.53 15.97
CA LEU A 380 -9.48 -1.91 17.25
C LEU A 380 -9.76 -0.42 17.04
N ASN A 381 -11.05 -0.08 16.97
CA ASN A 381 -11.55 1.25 16.63
C ASN A 381 -11.87 2.05 17.89
N PHE A 382 -11.09 3.10 18.16
CA PHE A 382 -11.28 4.02 19.28
C PHE A 382 -12.12 5.22 18.85
N HIS A 383 -13.22 5.44 19.56
CA HIS A 383 -14.18 6.52 19.38
C HIS A 383 -14.22 7.39 20.65
N PRO A 384 -13.45 8.48 20.73
CA PRO A 384 -13.29 9.21 21.99
C PRO A 384 -14.54 9.92 22.50
N ASN A 385 -15.46 10.28 21.60
CA ASN A 385 -16.67 11.06 21.90
C ASN A 385 -17.67 11.05 20.72
N GLN A 386 -18.75 11.84 20.83
CA GLN A 386 -19.83 11.97 19.83
C GLN A 386 -19.37 12.49 18.47
N LYS A 387 -18.29 13.26 18.42
CA LYS A 387 -17.73 13.81 17.17
C LYS A 387 -16.95 12.76 16.39
N SER A 388 -16.55 11.66 17.02
CA SER A 388 -15.91 10.56 16.30
C SER A 388 -16.94 9.75 15.52
N PHE A 389 -16.58 9.29 14.32
CA PHE A 389 -17.50 8.59 13.42
C PHE A 389 -16.79 7.50 12.61
N HIS A 390 -17.58 6.55 12.15
CA HIS A 390 -17.20 5.56 11.15
C HIS A 390 -18.01 5.88 9.88
N LYS A 391 -17.34 6.24 8.77
CA LYS A 391 -18.03 6.54 7.51
C LYS A 391 -18.90 5.37 7.04
N GLN A 392 -20.02 5.67 6.38
CA GLN A 392 -20.78 4.65 5.66
C GLN A 392 -19.88 3.96 4.64
N HIS A 393 -19.84 2.63 4.70
CA HIS A 393 -19.03 1.81 3.82
C HIS A 393 -19.53 0.36 3.76
N ARG A 394 -18.95 -0.39 2.82
CA ARG A 394 -18.97 -1.85 2.80
C ARG A 394 -17.61 -2.34 3.27
N ASP A 395 -17.58 -3.40 4.05
CA ASP A 395 -16.33 -4.10 4.34
C ASP A 395 -15.76 -4.70 3.05
N ILE A 396 -14.43 -4.80 2.99
CA ILE A 396 -13.76 -5.34 1.80
C ILE A 396 -13.36 -6.79 2.07
N TYR A 397 -14.17 -7.73 1.58
CA TYR A 397 -14.01 -9.17 1.81
C TYR A 397 -13.18 -9.92 0.76
N GLY A 398 -12.45 -9.22 -0.11
CA GLY A 398 -11.64 -9.85 -1.17
C GLY A 398 -10.24 -9.25 -1.31
N ALA A 399 -9.56 -9.56 -2.43
CA ALA A 399 -8.21 -9.09 -2.74
C ALA A 399 -8.02 -7.55 -2.77
N GLY A 400 -9.13 -6.79 -2.66
CA GLY A 400 -9.11 -5.34 -2.46
C GLY A 400 -8.81 -4.91 -1.01
N GLN A 401 -8.76 -5.83 -0.04
CA GLN A 401 -8.46 -5.52 1.35
C GLN A 401 -7.04 -4.96 1.44
N LYS A 402 -6.92 -3.66 1.70
CA LYS A 402 -5.63 -2.97 1.80
C LYS A 402 -5.13 -3.11 3.21
N GLY A 403 -4.29 -4.12 3.44
CA GLY A 403 -3.52 -4.22 4.66
C GLY A 403 -2.52 -3.06 4.83
N GLY A 404 -2.04 -2.85 6.06
CA GLY A 404 -0.87 -2.00 6.31
C GLY A 404 0.37 -2.45 5.54
N ILE A 405 1.44 -1.64 5.60
CA ILE A 405 2.68 -1.79 4.81
C ILE A 405 3.27 -3.22 4.86
N ASN A 406 3.03 -3.95 5.94
CA ASN A 406 3.46 -5.34 6.16
C ASN A 406 2.31 -6.22 6.70
N CYS A 407 1.05 -5.96 6.32
CA CYS A 407 -0.07 -6.84 6.73
C CYS A 407 0.23 -8.27 6.30
N THR A 408 0.37 -9.16 7.27
CA THR A 408 0.48 -10.62 7.06
C THR A 408 -0.89 -11.29 7.03
N CYS A 409 -1.93 -10.47 6.98
CA CYS A 409 -3.32 -10.82 6.85
C CYS A 409 -3.46 -11.81 5.67
N SER A 410 -3.94 -13.03 5.93
CA SER A 410 -4.21 -13.97 4.86
C SER A 410 -5.33 -13.36 4.03
N PHE A 411 -5.05 -12.93 2.78
CA PHE A 411 -6.03 -12.36 1.86
C PHE A 411 -7.01 -13.43 1.33
N MET A 412 -7.48 -14.29 2.23
CA MET A 412 -8.59 -15.20 1.99
C MET A 412 -9.85 -14.37 1.81
N LYS A 413 -10.77 -14.87 0.96
CA LYS A 413 -12.06 -14.22 0.81
C LYS A 413 -12.78 -14.29 2.15
N CYS A 414 -13.08 -13.15 2.75
CA CYS A 414 -13.88 -13.10 3.97
C CYS A 414 -15.36 -13.40 3.65
N THR A 415 -16.07 -13.99 4.60
CA THR A 415 -17.47 -14.38 4.49
C THR A 415 -18.36 -13.58 5.44
N GLY A 416 -17.77 -12.84 6.39
CA GLY A 416 -18.50 -11.94 7.28
C GLY A 416 -17.60 -11.16 8.24
N THR A 417 -18.25 -10.35 9.06
CA THR A 417 -17.62 -9.54 10.13
C THR A 417 -18.42 -9.68 11.42
N VAL A 418 -17.71 -9.82 12.53
CA VAL A 418 -18.29 -9.68 13.88
C VAL A 418 -17.70 -8.46 14.57
N CYS A 419 -18.56 -7.54 14.99
CA CYS A 419 -18.22 -6.26 15.58
C CYS A 419 -18.69 -6.19 17.04
N TYR A 420 -17.76 -6.35 17.98
CA TYR A 420 -18.03 -6.17 19.41
C TYR A 420 -17.97 -4.68 19.80
N SER A 421 -18.80 -4.28 20.75
CA SER A 421 -18.90 -2.91 21.25
C SER A 421 -18.57 -2.85 22.74
N LEU A 422 -17.68 -1.93 23.12
CA LEU A 422 -17.23 -1.72 24.50
C LEU A 422 -17.32 -0.23 24.86
N GLY A 423 -17.87 0.12 26.02
CA GLY A 423 -18.01 1.50 26.48
C GLY A 423 -19.32 2.15 26.03
N SER A 424 -19.30 3.42 25.64
CA SER A 424 -20.53 4.16 25.35
C SER A 424 -21.36 3.50 24.26
N SER A 425 -22.69 3.50 24.42
CA SER A 425 -23.55 3.02 23.34
C SER A 425 -23.60 4.04 22.22
N ARG A 426 -23.70 3.56 20.98
CA ARG A 426 -23.79 4.40 19.77
C ARG A 426 -24.72 3.76 18.76
N GLN A 427 -25.37 4.60 17.95
CA GLN A 427 -26.11 4.12 16.79
C GLN A 427 -25.14 3.67 15.69
N VAL A 428 -25.47 2.54 15.09
CA VAL A 428 -24.93 2.07 13.82
C VAL A 428 -26.00 2.34 12.77
N LEU A 429 -25.65 3.14 11.76
CA LEU A 429 -26.50 3.37 10.61
C LEU A 429 -26.24 2.27 9.59
N CYS A 430 -27.28 1.52 9.25
CA CYS A 430 -27.30 0.54 8.17
C CYS A 430 -28.17 1.07 7.04
N GLU A 431 -27.63 1.13 5.82
CA GLU A 431 -28.38 1.63 4.65
C GLU A 431 -28.45 0.56 3.57
N THR A 432 -29.65 0.26 3.08
CA THR A 432 -29.85 -0.60 1.91
C THR A 432 -29.47 0.17 0.66
N MET A 433 -28.55 -0.37 -0.13
CA MET A 433 -28.08 0.27 -1.36
C MET A 433 -28.87 -0.25 -2.55
N ALA A 434 -29.02 0.57 -3.59
CA ALA A 434 -29.56 0.17 -4.89
C ALA A 434 -28.54 0.45 -6.03
N ASP A 435 -27.25 0.35 -5.71
CA ASP A 435 -26.18 0.51 -6.69
C ASP A 435 -25.88 -0.79 -7.45
N LYS A 436 -24.97 -0.73 -8.43
CA LYS A 436 -24.61 -1.89 -9.29
C LYS A 436 -24.07 -3.12 -8.55
N LYS A 437 -23.72 -2.99 -7.26
CA LYS A 437 -23.26 -4.12 -6.43
C LYS A 437 -24.39 -4.76 -5.64
N SER A 438 -25.49 -4.01 -5.45
CA SER A 438 -26.65 -4.47 -4.72
C SER A 438 -27.56 -5.31 -5.62
N ARG A 439 -28.29 -6.24 -5.00
CA ARG A 439 -29.41 -6.96 -5.62
C ARG A 439 -30.72 -6.20 -5.54
N TYR A 440 -30.80 -5.14 -4.74
CA TYR A 440 -31.98 -4.30 -4.66
C TYR A 440 -32.02 -3.34 -5.85
N GLU A 441 -33.17 -3.28 -6.50
CA GLU A 441 -33.43 -2.33 -7.58
C GLU A 441 -33.91 -0.99 -7.02
N ALA A 442 -33.44 0.10 -7.61
CA ALA A 442 -33.91 1.44 -7.26
C ALA A 442 -35.36 1.62 -7.74
N CYS A 443 -36.26 2.08 -6.87
CA CYS A 443 -37.64 2.35 -7.25
C CYS A 443 -37.79 3.60 -8.15
N SER A 444 -36.80 4.49 -8.14
CA SER A 444 -36.69 5.67 -9.01
C SER A 444 -35.27 6.24 -8.96
N GLU A 445 -34.99 7.28 -9.76
CA GLU A 445 -33.71 8.01 -9.72
C GLU A 445 -33.44 8.66 -8.35
N GLY A 446 -34.47 8.94 -7.55
CA GLY A 446 -34.36 9.51 -6.21
C GLY A 446 -34.28 8.48 -5.08
N CYS A 447 -34.12 7.19 -5.38
CA CYS A 447 -34.09 6.14 -4.36
C CYS A 447 -32.85 6.28 -3.44
N THR A 448 -33.08 6.68 -2.19
CA THR A 448 -32.04 6.76 -1.15
C THR A 448 -31.83 5.46 -0.39
N GLY A 449 -32.66 4.44 -0.65
CA GLY A 449 -32.70 3.21 0.14
C GLY A 449 -33.33 3.39 1.53
N ARG A 450 -33.47 2.27 2.24
CA ARG A 450 -33.94 2.19 3.63
C ARG A 450 -32.77 2.40 4.57
N GLN A 451 -32.97 3.22 5.61
CA GLN A 451 -32.00 3.46 6.67
C GLN A 451 -32.49 2.85 7.97
N VAL A 452 -31.62 2.15 8.69
CA VAL A 452 -31.90 1.57 10.00
C VAL A 452 -30.81 2.01 10.98
N TYR A 453 -31.20 2.72 12.04
CA TYR A 453 -30.32 3.13 13.12
C TYR A 453 -30.45 2.12 14.26
N LYS A 454 -29.42 1.29 14.42
CA LYS A 454 -29.38 0.24 15.44
C LYS A 454 -28.54 0.66 16.63
N TRP A 455 -29.06 0.52 17.85
CA TRP A 455 -28.26 0.77 19.04
C TRP A 455 -27.29 -0.37 19.32
N MET A 456 -26.00 -0.04 19.39
CA MET A 456 -24.95 -0.95 19.84
C MET A 456 -24.50 -0.55 21.25
N HIS A 457 -24.93 -1.32 22.24
CA HIS A 457 -24.60 -1.11 23.65
C HIS A 457 -23.23 -1.69 24.02
N SER A 458 -22.71 -1.32 25.18
CA SER A 458 -21.55 -1.99 25.76
C SER A 458 -21.87 -3.47 25.96
N GLY A 459 -20.97 -4.34 25.51
CA GLY A 459 -21.13 -5.78 25.59
C GLY A 459 -21.90 -6.43 24.44
N SER A 460 -22.44 -5.64 23.51
CA SER A 460 -23.15 -6.17 22.33
C SER A 460 -22.19 -6.59 21.21
N ALA A 461 -22.62 -7.51 20.36
CA ALA A 461 -21.97 -7.86 19.10
C ALA A 461 -22.93 -7.70 17.92
N MET A 462 -22.43 -7.17 16.81
CA MET A 462 -23.12 -7.17 15.52
C MET A 462 -22.43 -8.15 14.58
N HIS A 463 -23.15 -9.10 14.02
CA HIS A 463 -22.64 -10.01 12.99
C HIS A 463 -23.33 -9.74 11.67
N PHE A 464 -22.57 -9.60 10.60
CA PHE A 464 -23.11 -9.54 9.24
C PHE A 464 -22.22 -10.27 8.23
N ASN A 465 -22.83 -10.84 7.19
CA ASN A 465 -22.15 -11.70 6.22
C ASN A 465 -21.92 -11.04 4.84
N ASP A 466 -21.20 -11.70 3.93
CA ASP A 466 -20.86 -11.22 2.58
C ASP A 466 -22.11 -10.84 1.76
N PRO A 467 -23.18 -11.68 1.68
CA PRO A 467 -24.44 -11.27 1.04
C PRO A 467 -25.00 -9.95 1.57
N TRP A 468 -25.09 -9.79 2.89
CA TRP A 468 -25.59 -8.55 3.49
C TRP A 468 -24.68 -7.36 3.16
N ASN A 469 -23.36 -7.52 3.33
CA ASN A 469 -22.39 -6.45 3.08
C ASN A 469 -22.31 -6.01 1.61
N ASN A 470 -22.73 -6.85 0.65
CA ASN A 470 -22.84 -6.44 -0.76
C ASN A 470 -24.05 -5.54 -1.01
N ASN A 471 -25.15 -5.76 -0.29
CA ASN A 471 -26.42 -5.07 -0.51
C ASN A 471 -26.60 -3.86 0.42
N HIS A 472 -25.91 -3.81 1.55
CA HIS A 472 -26.05 -2.77 2.56
C HIS A 472 -24.71 -2.09 2.85
N THR A 473 -24.75 -0.85 3.34
CA THR A 473 -23.60 -0.20 3.96
C THR A 473 -23.83 -0.03 5.45
N HIS A 474 -22.74 0.08 6.21
CA HIS A 474 -22.82 0.41 7.63
C HIS A 474 -21.81 1.49 8.03
N GLY A 475 -22.14 2.19 9.11
CA GLY A 475 -21.33 3.26 9.66
C GLY A 475 -21.79 3.65 11.06
N ILE A 476 -21.02 4.52 11.70
CA ILE A 476 -21.36 5.09 13.01
C ILE A 476 -21.38 6.59 12.80
N PRO A 477 -22.56 7.21 12.69
CA PRO A 477 -22.67 8.64 12.47
C PRO A 477 -22.11 9.43 13.66
N GLN A 478 -21.80 10.70 13.41
CA GLN A 478 -21.64 11.66 14.50
C GLN A 478 -22.98 11.81 15.20
N SER A 479 -22.96 12.02 16.52
CA SER A 479 -24.17 12.34 17.27
C SER A 479 -24.11 13.79 17.73
N ASP A 480 -25.24 14.48 17.66
CA ASP A 480 -25.42 15.79 18.27
C ASP A 480 -25.48 15.68 19.79
N GLU A 481 -25.95 14.55 20.30
CA GLU A 481 -25.99 14.25 21.72
C GLU A 481 -24.59 13.92 22.28
N PRO A 482 -24.23 14.44 23.46
CA PRO A 482 -22.99 14.07 24.12
C PRO A 482 -22.91 12.57 24.41
N SER A 483 -21.98 11.88 23.75
CA SER A 483 -21.66 10.48 24.00
C SER A 483 -20.21 10.36 24.47
N GLY A 484 -19.99 9.51 25.46
CA GLY A 484 -18.68 9.13 25.96
C GLY A 484 -17.82 8.29 25.00
N PRO A 485 -16.70 7.74 25.52
CA PRO A 485 -15.77 6.95 24.74
C PRO A 485 -16.30 5.54 24.47
N ARG A 486 -16.02 5.03 23.26
CA ARG A 486 -16.38 3.67 22.81
C ARG A 486 -15.18 3.03 22.12
N ILE A 487 -15.05 1.72 22.24
CA ILE A 487 -14.14 0.89 21.43
C ILE A 487 -14.99 -0.11 20.64
N SER A 488 -14.74 -0.22 19.33
CA SER A 488 -15.27 -1.32 18.52
C SER A 488 -14.14 -2.30 18.21
N VAL A 489 -14.39 -3.59 18.42
CA VAL A 489 -13.49 -4.66 18.00
C VAL A 489 -14.14 -5.36 16.81
N ALA A 490 -13.67 -5.06 15.60
CA ALA A 490 -14.18 -5.69 14.38
C ALA A 490 -13.26 -6.85 13.97
N LEU A 491 -13.83 -8.05 13.87
CA LEU A 491 -13.15 -9.28 13.47
C LEU A 491 -13.66 -9.70 12.08
N LEU A 492 -12.78 -9.68 11.09
CA LEU A 492 -13.09 -10.13 9.74
C LEU A 492 -12.86 -11.64 9.64
N CYS A 493 -13.85 -12.35 9.14
CA CYS A 493 -13.98 -13.80 9.19
C CYS A 493 -13.94 -14.39 7.79
N ALA A 494 -13.21 -15.49 7.58
CA ALA A 494 -13.08 -16.19 6.29
C ALA A 494 -13.44 -17.66 6.39
#